data_AF-A0A8J6S3L5-F1
#
_entry.id   AF-A0A8J6S3L5-F1
#
_cell.length_a   1.000
_cell.length_b   1.000
_cell.length_c   1.000
_cell.angle_alpha   90.00
_cell.angle_beta   90.00
_cell.angle_gamma   90.00
#
_symmetry.space_group_name_H-M   'P 1'
#
loop_
_entity.id
_entity.type
_entity.pdbx_description
1 polymer ?
#
loop_
_entity_poly.entity_id
_entity_poly.type
_entity_poly.pdbx_seq_one_letter_code
_entity_poly.pdbx_strand_id
1 'polypeptide(L)'
;MMTILFRRIKPFKFRITFDLIAKFLGIPQSQIVRAECWRYILFVHRSDRGGQFISYRKLVLWIQAIASLIQTCTTLEDLWQMGLWVRQECQKFDYDQRIIDYLRRIWIKRRDALTSPELKP
;
A
#
# COMPACT_ATOMS: atom_id res chain seq x y z
N MET A 1 -3.59 -14.06 3.60
CA MET A 1 -4.93 -13.88 4.20
C MET A 1 -5.53 -12.55 3.74
N MET A 2 -6.82 -12.55 3.40
CA MET A 2 -7.56 -11.35 3.00
C MET A 2 -7.87 -10.47 4.23
N THR A 3 -7.43 -9.21 4.21
CA THR A 3 -7.75 -8.22 5.26
C THR A 3 -8.77 -7.20 4.76
N ILE A 4 -9.34 -6.40 5.67
CA ILE A 4 -10.26 -5.32 5.30
C ILE A 4 -9.56 -4.34 4.35
N LEU A 5 -8.32 -3.93 4.68
CA LEU A 5 -7.53 -3.07 3.80
C LEU A 5 -7.31 -3.67 2.42
N PHE A 6 -6.99 -4.97 2.34
CA PHE A 6 -6.81 -5.64 1.05
C PHE A 6 -8.09 -5.66 0.21
N ARG A 7 -9.25 -5.88 0.85
CA ARG A 7 -10.56 -5.83 0.17
C ARG A 7 -10.89 -4.43 -0.35
N ARG A 8 -10.56 -3.38 0.39
CA ARG A 8 -10.81 -1.98 0.00
C ARG A 8 -9.86 -1.53 -1.11
N ILE A 9 -8.56 -1.81 -0.98
CA ILE A 9 -7.52 -1.38 -1.91
C ILE A 9 -7.58 -2.15 -3.24
N LYS A 10 -7.96 -3.43 -3.23
CA LYS A 10 -8.02 -4.29 -4.42
C LYS A 10 -6.71 -4.23 -5.24
N PRO A 11 -5.57 -4.64 -4.66
CA PRO A 11 -4.25 -4.42 -5.26
C PRO A 11 -4.03 -5.16 -6.59
N PHE A 12 -4.84 -6.17 -6.90
CA PHE A 12 -4.86 -6.80 -8.23
C PHE A 12 -5.25 -5.84 -9.36
N LYS A 13 -5.82 -4.67 -9.05
CA LYS A 13 -6.11 -3.59 -10.01
C LYS A 13 -4.95 -2.61 -10.21
N PHE A 14 -3.85 -2.78 -9.49
CA PHE A 14 -2.70 -1.89 -9.64
C PHE A 14 -2.11 -1.97 -11.03
N ARG A 15 -1.80 -0.80 -11.62
CA ARG A 15 -1.03 -0.71 -12.85
C ARG A 15 0.45 -0.88 -12.51
N ILE A 16 0.90 -2.12 -12.45
CA ILE A 16 2.29 -2.48 -12.14
C ILE A 16 3.07 -2.55 -13.45
N THR A 17 4.04 -1.65 -13.62
CA THR A 17 4.93 -1.60 -14.79
C THR A 17 6.24 -2.34 -14.51
N PHE A 18 6.94 -2.77 -15.57
CA PHE A 18 8.27 -3.37 -15.40
C PHE A 18 9.28 -2.40 -14.79
N ASP A 19 9.19 -1.10 -15.08
CA ASP A 19 10.00 -0.07 -14.41
C ASP A 19 9.80 -0.06 -12.88
N LEU A 20 8.54 -0.16 -12.42
CA LEU A 20 8.23 -0.22 -10.99
C LEU A 20 8.80 -1.49 -10.35
N ILE A 21 8.69 -2.62 -11.03
CA ILE A 21 9.25 -3.90 -10.57
C ILE A 21 10.77 -3.82 -10.51
N ALA A 22 11.42 -3.30 -11.55
CA ALA A 22 12.86 -3.15 -11.66
C ALA A 22 13.41 -2.28 -10.52
N LYS A 23 12.79 -1.12 -10.28
CA LYS A 23 13.10 -0.23 -9.15
C LYS A 23 12.92 -0.91 -7.81
N PHE A 24 11.81 -1.63 -7.62
CA PHE A 24 11.55 -2.35 -6.36
C PHE A 24 12.58 -3.45 -6.09
N LEU A 25 13.00 -4.18 -7.13
CA LEU A 25 13.95 -5.29 -7.01
C LEU A 25 15.41 -4.85 -7.06
N GLY A 26 15.69 -3.61 -7.45
CA GLY A 26 17.06 -3.12 -7.66
C GLY A 26 17.77 -3.82 -8.83
N ILE A 27 17.04 -4.10 -9.92
CA ILE A 27 17.57 -4.82 -11.10
C ILE A 27 17.31 -4.06 -12.40
N PRO A 28 18.10 -4.32 -13.46
CA PRO A 28 17.78 -3.83 -14.81
C PRO A 28 16.44 -4.36 -15.30
N GLN A 29 15.67 -3.52 -15.99
CA GLN A 29 14.37 -3.93 -16.55
C GLN A 29 14.51 -5.09 -17.55
N SER A 30 15.63 -5.17 -18.27
CA SER A 30 15.95 -6.26 -19.20
C SER A 30 16.03 -7.64 -18.54
N GLN A 31 16.18 -7.71 -17.21
CA GLN A 31 16.16 -8.98 -16.47
C GLN A 31 14.75 -9.47 -16.18
N ILE A 32 13.71 -8.67 -16.42
CA ILE A 32 12.31 -9.07 -16.22
C ILE A 32 11.79 -9.69 -17.52
N VAL A 33 11.59 -11.01 -17.51
CA VAL A 33 11.07 -11.77 -18.65
C VAL A 33 9.56 -11.60 -18.76
N ARG A 34 8.85 -11.73 -17.63
CA ARG A 34 7.41 -11.49 -17.52
C ARG A 34 7.01 -11.22 -16.08
N ALA A 35 5.84 -10.61 -15.89
CA ALA A 35 5.22 -10.45 -14.59
C ALA A 35 3.72 -10.75 -14.64
N GLU A 36 3.19 -11.35 -13.58
CA GLU A 36 1.80 -11.77 -13.48
C GLU A 36 1.21 -11.33 -12.15
N CYS A 37 0.08 -10.62 -12.21
CA CYS A 37 -0.67 -10.20 -11.03
C CYS A 37 -1.55 -11.34 -10.53
N TRP A 38 -1.17 -12.01 -9.45
CA TRP A 38 -1.99 -13.04 -8.81
C TRP A 38 -2.79 -12.47 -7.64
N ARG A 39 -3.64 -13.28 -7.00
CA ARG A 39 -4.61 -12.80 -6.00
C ARG A 39 -3.97 -12.02 -4.83
N TYR A 40 -2.80 -12.43 -4.34
CA TYR A 40 -2.15 -11.83 -3.16
C TYR A 40 -0.72 -11.35 -3.40
N ILE A 41 -0.14 -11.74 -4.53
CA ILE A 41 1.27 -11.55 -4.85
C ILE A 41 1.39 -11.18 -6.33
N LEU A 42 2.46 -10.48 -6.65
CA LEU A 42 2.98 -10.31 -7.98
C LEU A 42 4.04 -11.40 -8.21
N PHE A 43 3.86 -12.23 -9.23
CA PHE A 43 4.89 -13.14 -9.71
C PHE A 43 5.74 -12.42 -10.75
N VAL A 44 7.06 -12.54 -10.64
CA VAL A 44 8.03 -11.96 -11.58
C VAL A 44 8.97 -13.07 -12.01
N HIS A 45 8.98 -13.37 -13.31
CA HIS A 45 9.97 -14.26 -13.89
C HIS A 45 11.19 -13.44 -14.30
N ARG A 46 12.34 -13.78 -13.73
CA ARG A 46 13.62 -13.13 -13.97
C ARG A 46 14.55 -14.06 -14.73
N SER A 47 15.33 -13.50 -15.66
CA SER A 47 16.31 -14.28 -16.43
C SER A 47 17.50 -14.76 -15.58
N ASP A 48 17.81 -14.06 -14.48
CA ASP A 48 18.98 -14.35 -13.64
C ASP A 48 18.72 -15.35 -12.50
N ARG A 49 17.47 -15.47 -12.04
CA ARG A 49 17.11 -16.26 -10.84
C ARG A 49 15.81 -17.07 -10.99
N GLY A 50 15.15 -17.02 -12.15
CA GLY A 50 13.87 -17.67 -12.36
C GLY A 50 12.72 -16.93 -11.66
N GLY A 51 11.79 -17.69 -11.07
CA GLY A 51 10.57 -17.14 -10.49
C GLY A 51 10.77 -16.45 -9.13
N GLN A 52 10.24 -15.25 -8.97
CA GLN A 52 10.23 -14.50 -7.73
C GLN A 52 8.81 -14.04 -7.36
N PHE A 53 8.46 -14.14 -6.08
CA PHE A 53 7.16 -13.71 -5.55
C PHE A 53 7.29 -12.43 -4.72
N ILE A 54 6.46 -11.44 -5.01
CA ILE A 54 6.43 -10.16 -4.31
C ILE A 54 5.03 -9.96 -3.71
N SER A 55 4.95 -9.79 -2.39
CA SER A 55 3.70 -9.37 -1.76
C SER A 55 3.34 -7.96 -2.21
N TYR A 56 2.08 -7.72 -2.62
CA TYR A 56 1.62 -6.37 -2.94
C TYR A 56 1.87 -5.36 -1.82
N ARG A 57 1.88 -5.83 -0.57
CA ARG A 57 2.11 -5.00 0.63
C ARG A 57 3.47 -4.32 0.65
N LYS A 58 4.45 -4.87 -0.08
CA LYS A 58 5.79 -4.31 -0.20
C LYS A 58 5.90 -3.26 -1.32
N LEU A 59 4.92 -3.17 -2.21
CA LEU A 59 4.95 -2.23 -3.33
C LEU A 59 4.58 -0.81 -2.86
N VAL A 60 5.24 0.19 -3.44
CA VAL A 60 4.93 1.60 -3.18
C VAL A 60 3.46 1.94 -3.45
N LEU A 61 2.85 1.31 -4.47
CA LEU A 61 1.43 1.49 -4.83
C LEU A 61 0.48 1.11 -3.68
N TRP A 62 0.84 0.10 -2.89
CA TRP A 62 0.05 -0.31 -1.74
C TRP A 62 0.08 0.74 -0.64
N ILE A 63 1.26 1.30 -0.35
CA ILE A 63 1.43 2.37 0.64
C ILE A 63 0.69 3.64 0.21
N GLN A 64 0.78 3.99 -1.08
CA GLN A 64 0.05 5.11 -1.66
C GLN A 64 -1.46 4.91 -1.59
N ALA A 65 -1.95 3.69 -1.83
CA ALA A 65 -3.37 3.39 -1.71
C ALA A 65 -3.89 3.52 -0.27
N ILE A 66 -3.12 3.07 0.73
CA ILE A 66 -3.47 3.30 2.15
C ILE A 66 -3.52 4.80 2.45
N ALA A 67 -2.48 5.55 2.03
CA ALA A 67 -2.41 6.99 2.24
C ALA A 67 -3.62 7.72 1.62
N SER A 68 -3.99 7.35 0.40
CA SER A 68 -5.17 7.89 -0.28
C SER A 68 -6.46 7.58 0.48
N LEU A 69 -6.66 6.34 0.96
CA LEU A 69 -7.83 5.99 1.77
C LEU A 69 -7.94 6.85 3.03
N ILE A 70 -6.83 7.07 3.73
CA ILE A 70 -6.79 7.95 4.91
C ILE A 70 -7.21 9.38 4.53
N GLN A 71 -6.65 9.92 3.44
CA GLN A 71 -6.94 11.29 2.99
C GLN A 71 -8.40 11.48 2.55
N THR A 72 -9.04 10.44 2.03
CA THR A 72 -10.44 10.48 1.60
C THR A 72 -11.47 10.38 2.73
N CYS A 73 -11.07 10.05 3.96
CA CYS A 73 -11.99 10.02 5.11
C CYS A 73 -12.58 11.42 5.34
N THR A 74 -13.91 11.55 5.33
CA THR A 74 -14.62 12.83 5.49
C THR A 74 -15.09 13.10 6.91
N THR A 75 -15.15 12.06 7.75
CA THR A 75 -15.56 12.17 9.16
C THR A 75 -14.44 11.67 10.09
N LEU A 76 -14.45 12.11 11.35
CA LEU A 76 -13.53 11.60 12.36
C LEU A 76 -13.76 10.11 12.63
N GLU A 77 -15.01 9.66 12.60
CA GLU A 77 -15.36 8.25 12.80
C GLU A 77 -14.77 7.36 11.70
N ASP A 78 -14.93 7.75 10.43
CA ASP A 78 -14.30 7.05 9.31
C ASP A 78 -12.78 7.01 9.45
N LEU A 79 -12.18 8.12 9.86
CA LEU A 79 -10.73 8.22 10.04
C LEU A 79 -10.24 7.32 11.19
N TRP A 80 -10.96 7.26 12.30
CA TRP A 80 -10.67 6.35 13.42
C TRP A 80 -10.76 4.89 12.99
N GLN A 81 -11.85 4.52 12.31
CA GLN A 81 -12.05 3.17 11.80
C GLN A 81 -10.94 2.78 10.80
N MET A 82 -10.54 3.72 9.93
CA MET A 82 -9.43 3.54 9.01
C MET A 82 -8.10 3.32 9.76
N GLY A 83 -7.86 4.09 10.83
CA GLY A 83 -6.69 3.93 11.69
C GLY A 83 -6.62 2.56 12.37
N LEU A 84 -7.76 1.99 12.80
CA LEU A 84 -7.84 0.63 13.32
C LEU A 84 -7.46 -0.41 12.27
N TRP A 85 -7.98 -0.29 11.04
CA TRP A 85 -7.63 -1.22 9.96
C TRP A 85 -6.15 -1.16 9.58
N VAL A 86 -5.56 0.03 9.52
CA VAL A 86 -4.12 0.20 9.28
C VAL A 86 -3.31 -0.46 10.38
N ARG A 87 -3.67 -0.23 11.65
CA ARG A 87 -2.97 -0.83 12.79
C ARG A 87 -3.01 -2.36 12.74
N GLN A 88 -4.17 -2.94 12.50
CA GLN A 88 -4.34 -4.40 12.38
C GLN A 88 -3.52 -4.97 11.22
N GLU A 89 -3.44 -4.25 10.10
CA GLU A 89 -2.62 -4.65 8.96
C GLU A 89 -1.13 -4.65 9.30
N CYS A 90 -0.63 -3.58 9.94
CA CYS A 90 0.76 -3.47 10.34
C CYS A 90 1.15 -4.44 11.47
N GLN A 91 0.20 -4.83 12.34
CA GLN A 91 0.45 -5.87 13.36
C GLN A 91 0.56 -7.27 12.76
N LYS A 92 -0.16 -7.51 11.66
CA LYS A 92 -0.27 -8.84 11.05
C LYS A 92 0.84 -9.15 10.04
N PHE A 93 1.43 -8.12 9.43
CA PHE A 93 2.43 -8.27 8.38
C PHE A 93 3.66 -7.46 8.70
N ASP A 94 4.78 -7.86 8.11
CA ASP A 94 6.07 -7.22 8.30
C ASP A 94 6.14 -5.87 7.55
N TYR A 95 5.88 -4.79 8.29
CA TYR A 95 6.03 -3.41 7.83
C TYR A 95 7.26 -2.77 8.45
N ASP A 96 8.05 -2.10 7.61
CA ASP A 96 9.14 -1.26 8.06
C ASP A 96 8.61 -0.10 8.94
N GLN A 97 9.30 0.18 10.04
CA GLN A 97 8.92 1.23 10.98
C GLN A 97 8.75 2.60 10.30
N ARG A 98 9.56 2.90 9.27
CA ARG A 98 9.46 4.14 8.48
C ARG A 98 8.12 4.27 7.75
N ILE A 99 7.57 3.15 7.28
CA ILE A 99 6.25 3.11 6.63
C ILE A 99 5.16 3.35 7.67
N ILE A 100 5.27 2.72 8.85
CA ILE A 100 4.31 2.91 9.94
C ILE A 100 4.29 4.38 10.36
N ASP A 101 5.46 5.00 10.53
CA ASP A 101 5.58 6.41 10.91
C ASP A 101 5.08 7.35 9.81
N TYR A 102 5.31 7.02 8.54
CA TYR A 102 4.74 7.74 7.41
C TYR A 102 3.21 7.72 7.42
N LEU A 103 2.58 6.54 7.56
CA LEU A 103 1.13 6.40 7.61
C LEU A 103 0.53 7.11 8.83
N ARG A 104 1.20 7.03 10.00
CA ARG A 104 0.80 7.76 11.21
C ARG A 104 0.79 9.27 10.98
N ARG A 105 1.81 9.83 10.32
CA ARG A 105 1.85 11.26 10.00
C ARG A 105 0.70 11.70 9.10
N ILE A 106 0.37 10.92 8.08
CA ILE A 106 -0.78 11.21 7.20
C ILE A 106 -2.09 11.18 8.00
N TRP A 107 -2.24 10.18 8.87
CA TRP A 107 -3.44 10.06 9.72
C TRP A 107 -3.59 11.25 10.65
N ILE A 108 -2.53 11.67 11.34
CA ILE A 108 -2.52 12.85 12.22
C ILE A 108 -2.89 14.10 11.42
N LYS A 109 -2.25 14.33 10.27
CA LYS A 109 -2.54 15.47 9.40
C LYS A 109 -4.01 15.50 8.97
N ARG A 110 -4.61 14.34 8.65
CA ARG A 110 -6.02 14.28 8.28
C ARG A 110 -6.95 14.55 9.46
N ARG A 111 -6.62 14.00 10.64
CA ARG A 111 -7.37 14.26 11.88
C ARG A 111 -7.42 15.77 12.15
N ASP A 112 -6.27 16.41 12.13
CA ASP A 112 -6.15 17.83 12.44
C ASP A 112 -6.96 18.68 11.45
N ALA A 113 -6.95 18.30 10.16
CA ALA A 113 -7.79 18.95 9.14
C ALA A 113 -9.30 18.76 9.35
N LEU A 114 -9.74 17.61 9.89
CA LEU A 114 -11.16 17.34 10.19
C LEU A 114 -11.62 17.97 11.51
N THR A 115 -10.70 18.27 12.44
CA THR A 115 -10.99 18.97 13.70
C THR A 115 -10.89 20.49 13.59
N SER A 116 -10.24 21.00 12.53
CA SER A 116 -10.09 22.43 12.34
C SER A 116 -11.45 23.08 12.04
N PRO A 117 -11.84 24.17 12.74
CA PRO A 117 -13.13 24.82 12.57
C PRO A 117 -13.33 25.49 11.19
N GLU A 118 -12.28 25.62 10.37
CA GLU A 118 -12.28 26.36 9.11
C GLU A 118 -12.85 25.59 7.90
N LEU A 119 -13.33 24.36 8.09
CA LEU A 119 -13.91 23.50 7.03
C LEU A 119 -15.38 23.12 7.28
N LYS A 120 -16.13 23.95 8.01
CA LYS A 120 -17.60 23.86 7.98
C LYS A 120 -18.11 24.68 6.78
N PRO A 121 -18.79 24.06 5.79
CA PRO A 121 -19.49 24.81 4.74
C PRO A 121 -20.59 25.71 5.32
#